data_AF-A0A420D5E5-F1
#
_entry.id   AF-A0A420D5E5-F1
#
_cell.length_a   1.000
_cell.length_b   1.000
_cell.length_c   1.000
_cell.angle_alpha   90.00
_cell.angle_beta   90.00
_cell.angle_gamma   90.00
#
_symmetry.space_group_name_H-M   'P 1'
#
loop_
_entity.id
_entity.type
_entity.pdbx_description
1 polymer ?
#
loop_
_entity_poly.entity_id
_entity_poly.type
_entity_poly.pdbx_seq_one_letter_code
_entity_poly.pdbx_strand_id
1 'polypeptide(L)'
;MTDNREESLDERRRRLTAELAQRGIADKAEERDEIRAEETRKGYGMAMKISSEFISAVIVGAILGYLFDHFVGTSPWGMIIMLLLGFCAGVLNVLRTVGAVATPNPVERKMDLENKGKDR
;
A
#
# COMPACT_ATOMS: atom_id res chain seq x y z
N MET A 1 29.92 57.26 10.71
CA MET A 1 29.25 57.03 9.40
C MET A 1 28.85 55.56 9.17
N THR A 2 29.32 54.60 9.97
CA THR A 2 29.11 53.15 9.77
C THR A 2 27.82 52.61 10.38
N ASP A 3 27.33 53.26 11.44
CA ASP A 3 26.14 52.86 12.22
C ASP A 3 24.86 52.70 11.37
N ASN A 4 24.55 53.69 10.53
CA ASN A 4 23.39 53.67 9.62
C ASN A 4 23.46 52.58 8.53
N ARG A 5 24.67 52.12 8.17
CA ARG A 5 24.82 51.05 7.17
C ARG A 5 24.48 49.69 7.77
N GLU A 6 24.96 49.40 8.98
CA GLU A 6 24.69 48.17 9.71
C GLU A 6 23.18 48.02 9.97
N GLU A 7 22.53 49.10 10.42
CA GLU A 7 21.08 49.14 10.66
C GLU A 7 20.27 48.78 9.40
N SER A 8 20.64 49.34 8.24
CA SER A 8 19.99 49.03 6.95
C SER A 8 20.20 47.57 6.48
N LEU A 9 21.33 46.94 6.84
CA LEU A 9 21.64 45.56 6.49
C LEU A 9 20.90 44.58 7.38
N ASP A 10 20.78 44.89 8.67
CA ASP A 10 20.02 44.09 9.63
C ASP A 10 18.53 44.10 9.30
N GLU A 11 17.99 45.24 8.86
CA GLU A 11 16.60 45.34 8.42
C GLU A 11 16.34 44.50 7.16
N ARG A 12 17.26 44.52 6.19
CA ARG A 12 17.21 43.66 4.99
C ARG A 12 17.32 42.18 5.33
N ARG A 13 18.22 41.80 6.25
CA ARG A 13 18.37 40.42 6.73
C ARG A 13 17.09 39.95 7.41
N ARG A 14 16.49 40.77 8.29
CA ARG A 14 15.21 40.45 8.94
C ARG A 14 14.10 40.23 7.92
N ARG A 15 14.01 41.09 6.90
CA ARG A 15 13.04 40.96 5.82
C ARG A 15 13.23 39.67 5.02
N LEU A 16 14.47 39.36 4.64
CA LEU A 16 14.79 38.13 3.91
C LEU A 16 14.52 36.88 4.72
N THR A 17 14.83 36.88 6.03
CA THR A 17 14.54 35.74 6.91
C THR A 17 13.02 35.55 7.08
N ALA A 18 12.25 36.64 7.17
CA ALA A 18 10.79 36.57 7.21
C ALA A 18 10.19 36.02 5.90
N GLU A 19 10.74 36.43 4.75
CA GLU A 19 10.33 35.95 3.43
C GLU A 19 10.71 34.47 3.21
N LEU A 20 11.92 34.06 3.61
CA LEU A 20 12.34 32.66 3.59
C LEU A 20 11.50 31.79 4.52
N ALA A 21 11.11 32.29 5.69
CA ALA A 21 10.22 31.57 6.59
C ALA A 21 8.84 31.36 5.97
N GLN A 22 8.28 32.37 5.30
CA GLN A 22 7.00 32.24 4.58
C GLN A 22 7.11 31.26 3.41
N ARG A 23 8.16 31.38 2.60
CA ARG A 23 8.37 30.52 1.44
C ARG A 23 8.64 29.07 1.83
N GLY A 24 9.45 28.86 2.87
CA GLY A 24 9.69 27.51 3.42
C GLY A 24 8.45 26.86 4.03
N ILE A 25 7.44 27.62 4.45
CA ILE A 25 6.14 27.06 4.87
C ILE A 25 5.31 26.67 3.64
N ALA A 26 5.29 27.50 2.60
CA ALA A 26 4.59 27.21 1.35
C ALA A 26 5.18 25.98 0.63
N ASP A 27 6.50 25.93 0.47
CA ASP A 27 7.20 24.81 -0.18
C ASP A 27 6.95 23.49 0.59
N LYS A 28 6.96 23.53 1.94
CA LYS A 28 6.64 22.36 2.77
C LYS A 28 5.17 21.95 2.68
N ALA A 29 4.26 22.89 2.48
CA ALA A 29 2.84 22.59 2.30
C ALA A 29 2.60 21.91 0.95
N GLU A 30 3.22 22.41 -0.12
CA GLU A 30 3.18 21.80 -1.46
C GLU A 30 3.80 20.40 -1.46
N GLU A 31 4.99 20.24 -0.87
CA GLU A 31 5.64 18.93 -0.73
C GLU A 31 4.76 17.93 0.03
N ARG A 32 4.07 18.39 1.09
CA ARG A 32 3.16 17.55 1.87
C ARG A 32 1.91 17.16 1.06
N ASP A 33 1.39 18.05 0.24
CA ASP A 33 0.24 17.77 -0.63
C ASP A 33 0.61 16.82 -1.76
N GLU A 34 1.81 16.95 -2.34
CA GLU A 34 2.35 16.00 -3.31
C GLU A 34 2.54 14.60 -2.72
N ILE A 35 3.17 14.49 -1.53
CA ILE A 35 3.33 13.22 -0.82
C ILE A 35 1.96 12.58 -0.55
N ARG A 36 0.97 13.38 -0.13
CA ARG A 36 -0.38 12.89 0.14
C ARG A 36 -1.09 12.43 -1.14
N ALA A 37 -0.91 13.13 -2.24
CA ALA A 37 -1.45 12.75 -3.54
C ALA A 37 -0.81 11.44 -4.05
N GLU A 38 0.50 11.26 -3.86
CA GLU A 38 1.19 10.01 -4.15
C GLU A 38 0.70 8.85 -3.29
N GLU A 39 0.59 9.04 -1.97
CA GLU A 39 0.05 8.03 -1.06
C GLU A 39 -1.37 7.62 -1.44
N THR A 40 -2.22 8.60 -1.78
CA THR A 40 -3.60 8.35 -2.22
C THR A 40 -3.61 7.53 -3.51
N ARG A 41 -2.76 7.84 -4.49
CA ARG A 41 -2.64 7.09 -5.74
C ARG A 41 -2.14 5.66 -5.51
N LYS A 42 -1.14 5.49 -4.64
CA LYS A 42 -0.60 4.18 -4.24
C LYS A 42 -1.67 3.34 -3.54
N GLY A 43 -2.40 3.93 -2.59
CA GLY A 43 -3.50 3.29 -1.88
C GLY A 43 -4.63 2.85 -2.80
N TYR A 44 -5.02 3.70 -3.75
CA TYR A 44 -6.05 3.37 -4.74
C TYR A 44 -5.62 2.22 -5.66
N GLY A 45 -4.38 2.25 -6.17
CA GLY A 45 -3.84 1.18 -7.01
C GLY A 45 -3.79 -0.17 -6.29
N MET A 46 -3.45 -0.15 -5.00
CA MET A 46 -3.47 -1.35 -4.15
C MET A 46 -4.88 -1.85 -3.90
N ALA A 47 -5.84 -0.97 -3.56
CA ALA A 47 -7.23 -1.33 -3.38
C ALA A 47 -7.85 -1.95 -4.64
N MET A 48 -7.55 -1.40 -5.81
CA MET A 48 -7.99 -1.96 -7.09
C MET A 48 -7.44 -3.36 -7.35
N LYS A 49 -6.15 -3.59 -7.08
CA LYS A 49 -5.54 -4.92 -7.21
C LYS A 49 -6.24 -5.94 -6.30
N ILE A 50 -6.37 -5.62 -5.02
CA ILE A 50 -7.03 -6.47 -4.02
C ILE A 50 -8.47 -6.78 -4.45
N SER A 51 -9.20 -5.78 -4.95
CA SER A 51 -10.57 -5.94 -5.44
C SER A 51 -10.63 -6.86 -6.65
N SER A 52 -9.71 -6.71 -7.61
CA SER A 52 -9.66 -7.54 -8.82
C SER A 52 -9.34 -9.00 -8.51
N GLU A 53 -8.41 -9.26 -7.59
CA GLU A 53 -8.05 -10.60 -7.15
C GLU A 53 -9.25 -11.29 -6.48
N PHE A 54 -9.96 -10.57 -5.59
CA PHE A 54 -11.15 -11.09 -4.94
C PHE A 54 -12.27 -11.42 -5.92
N ILE A 55 -12.61 -10.48 -6.82
CA ILE A 55 -13.67 -10.68 -7.83
C ILE A 55 -13.34 -11.86 -8.74
N SER A 56 -12.07 -12.00 -9.15
CA SER A 56 -11.63 -13.11 -9.99
C SER A 56 -11.85 -14.47 -9.32
N ALA A 57 -11.55 -14.61 -8.03
CA ALA A 57 -11.77 -15.85 -7.28
C ALA A 57 -13.25 -16.21 -7.20
N VAL A 58 -14.13 -15.23 -6.98
CA VAL A 58 -15.59 -15.44 -6.94
C VAL A 58 -16.13 -15.86 -8.30
N ILE A 59 -15.72 -15.19 -9.38
CA ILE A 59 -16.15 -15.54 -10.75
C ILE A 59 -15.70 -16.96 -11.11
N VAL A 60 -14.45 -17.32 -10.80
CA VAL A 60 -13.94 -18.67 -11.04
C VAL A 60 -14.73 -19.71 -10.23
N GLY A 61 -15.00 -19.45 -8.95
CA GLY A 61 -15.82 -20.34 -8.11
C GLY A 61 -17.25 -20.50 -8.64
N ALA A 62 -17.86 -19.43 -9.15
CA ALA A 62 -19.20 -19.46 -9.74
C ALA A 62 -19.22 -20.26 -11.06
N ILE A 63 -18.24 -20.04 -11.95
CA ILE A 63 -18.14 -20.78 -13.22
C ILE A 63 -17.93 -22.27 -12.95
N LEU A 64 -17.02 -22.62 -12.04
CA LEU A 64 -16.76 -24.02 -11.67
C LEU A 64 -17.96 -24.66 -10.98
N GLY A 65 -18.63 -23.94 -10.08
CA GLY A 65 -19.84 -24.41 -9.40
C GLY A 65 -20.99 -24.68 -10.37
N TYR A 66 -21.21 -23.77 -11.32
CA TYR A 66 -22.23 -23.94 -12.36
C TYR A 66 -21.94 -25.16 -13.24
N LEU A 67 -20.68 -25.31 -13.68
CA LEU A 67 -20.28 -26.44 -14.50
C LEU A 67 -20.45 -27.76 -13.74
N PHE A 68 -20.05 -27.79 -12.46
CA PHE A 68 -20.21 -28.96 -11.60
C PHE A 68 -21.67 -29.34 -11.40
N ASP A 69 -22.55 -28.38 -11.10
CA ASP A 69 -23.98 -28.64 -10.95
C ASP A 69 -24.62 -29.16 -12.25
N HIS A 70 -24.13 -28.70 -13.40
CA HIS A 70 -24.59 -29.18 -14.70
C HIS A 70 -24.18 -30.63 -14.97
N PHE A 71 -22.96 -31.04 -14.59
CA PHE A 71 -22.49 -32.41 -14.80
C PHE A 71 -23.09 -33.43 -13.83
N VAL A 72 -23.26 -33.05 -12.56
CA VAL A 72 -23.71 -33.98 -11.50
C VAL A 72 -25.24 -33.93 -11.33
N GLY A 73 -25.92 -32.95 -11.92
CA GLY A 73 -27.37 -32.75 -11.78
C GLY A 73 -27.78 -32.30 -10.36
N THR A 74 -26.81 -31.93 -9.52
CA THR A 74 -27.00 -31.50 -8.12
C THR A 74 -27.35 -30.01 -8.03
N SER A 75 -28.33 -29.54 -8.78
CA SER A 75 -28.75 -28.13 -8.71
C SER A 75 -29.44 -27.83 -7.36
N PRO A 76 -29.00 -26.85 -6.53
CA PRO A 76 -27.88 -25.90 -6.67
C PRO A 76 -26.75 -26.12 -5.63
N TRP A 77 -26.52 -27.36 -5.20
CA TRP A 77 -25.62 -27.66 -4.07
C TRP A 77 -24.14 -27.43 -4.39
N GLY A 78 -23.69 -27.77 -5.61
CA GLY A 78 -22.31 -27.55 -6.05
C GLY A 78 -22.02 -26.07 -6.28
N MET A 79 -22.98 -25.29 -6.79
CA MET A 79 -22.90 -23.83 -6.82
C MET A 79 -22.68 -23.24 -5.42
N ILE A 80 -23.45 -23.67 -4.42
CA ILE A 80 -23.31 -23.17 -3.03
C ILE A 80 -21.93 -23.49 -2.46
N ILE A 81 -21.47 -24.74 -2.59
CA ILE A 81 -20.19 -25.18 -2.04
C ILE A 81 -19.02 -24.48 -2.74
N MET A 82 -19.02 -24.43 -4.09
CA MET A 82 -17.93 -23.82 -4.85
C MET A 82 -17.90 -22.30 -4.70
N LEU A 83 -19.06 -21.66 -4.51
CA LEU A 83 -19.12 -20.22 -4.24
C LEU A 83 -18.62 -19.90 -2.83
N LEU A 84 -18.96 -20.71 -1.82
CA LEU A 84 -18.38 -20.61 -0.48
C LEU A 84 -16.86 -20.83 -0.50
N LEU A 85 -16.39 -21.85 -1.23
CA LEU A 85 -14.98 -22.15 -1.37
C LEU A 85 -14.23 -21.01 -2.08
N GLY A 86 -14.77 -20.50 -3.19
CA GLY A 86 -14.20 -19.38 -3.95
C GLY A 86 -14.19 -18.08 -3.14
N PHE A 87 -15.24 -17.82 -2.37
CA PHE A 87 -15.28 -16.70 -1.43
C PHE A 87 -14.23 -16.84 -0.33
N CYS A 88 -14.11 -18.02 0.28
CA CYS A 88 -13.11 -18.30 1.31
C CYS A 88 -11.68 -18.13 0.77
N ALA A 89 -11.41 -18.65 -0.44
CA ALA A 89 -10.14 -18.45 -1.14
C ALA A 89 -9.86 -16.97 -1.44
N GLY A 90 -10.88 -16.23 -1.89
CA GLY A 90 -10.80 -14.77 -2.11
C GLY A 90 -10.46 -14.02 -0.83
N VAL A 91 -11.17 -14.29 0.27
CA VAL A 91 -10.92 -13.66 1.58
C VAL A 91 -9.52 -14.00 2.09
N LEU A 92 -9.09 -15.26 1.98
CA LEU A 92 -7.74 -15.68 2.35
C LEU A 92 -6.66 -14.96 1.51
N ASN A 93 -6.90 -14.74 0.22
CA ASN A 93 -5.99 -13.99 -0.63
C ASN A 93 -5.92 -12.51 -0.21
N VAL A 94 -7.05 -11.86 0.06
CA VAL A 94 -7.10 -10.48 0.58
C VAL A 94 -6.36 -10.37 1.91
N LEU A 95 -6.63 -11.28 2.86
CA LEU A 95 -5.98 -11.33 4.16
C LEU A 95 -4.47 -11.52 4.05
N ARG A 96 -4.01 -12.30 3.06
CA ARG A 96 -2.58 -12.46 2.74
C ARG A 96 -1.98 -11.15 2.23
N THR A 97 -2.67 -10.46 1.32
CA THR A 97 -2.20 -9.21 0.72
C THR A 97 -2.14 -8.05 1.72
N VAL A 98 -3.06 -8.00 2.69
CA VAL A 98 -3.04 -6.99 3.78
C VAL A 98 -2.10 -7.37 4.94
N GLY A 99 -1.36 -8.49 4.84
CA GLY A 99 -0.34 -8.88 5.82
C GLY A 99 -0.86 -9.53 7.11
N ALA A 100 -2.14 -9.92 7.15
CA ALA A 100 -2.72 -10.62 8.30
C ALA A 100 -2.30 -12.11 8.39
N VAL A 101 -1.66 -12.65 7.35
CA VAL A 101 -1.10 -14.00 7.33
C VAL A 101 0.42 -13.89 7.21
N ALA A 102 1.14 -14.22 8.28
CA ALA A 102 2.60 -14.22 8.32
C ALA A 102 3.15 -15.09 7.18
N THR A 103 3.76 -14.44 6.19
CA THR A 103 4.62 -15.14 5.24
C THR A 103 5.99 -15.27 5.89
N PRO A 104 6.58 -16.48 5.99
CA PRO A 104 7.95 -16.61 6.45
C PRO A 104 8.85 -15.85 5.48
N ASN A 105 9.46 -14.77 5.96
CA ASN A 105 10.23 -13.84 5.14
C ASN A 105 11.52 -14.55 4.66
N PRO A 106 11.78 -14.69 3.35
CA PRO A 106 12.99 -15.33 2.82
C PRO A 106 14.28 -14.61 3.24
N VAL A 107 14.17 -13.33 3.61
CA VAL A 107 15.30 -12.50 4.06
C VAL A 107 15.84 -12.99 5.41
N GLU A 108 14.96 -13.46 6.30
CA GLU A 108 15.34 -13.94 7.64
C GLU A 108 16.15 -15.24 7.54
N ARG A 109 15.72 -16.16 6.66
CA ARG A 109 16.47 -17.41 6.38
C ARG A 109 17.89 -17.15 5.84
N LYS A 110 18.10 -16.08 5.06
CA LYS A 110 19.45 -15.76 4.55
C LYS A 110 20.36 -15.24 5.67
N MET A 111 19.83 -14.43 6.59
CA MET A 111 20.60 -13.93 7.73
C MET A 111 20.96 -15.08 8.70
N ASP A 112 20.05 -16.03 8.92
CA ASP A 112 20.30 -17.20 9.78
C ASP A 112 21.40 -18.11 9.22
N LEU A 113 21.44 -18.27 7.90
CA LEU A 113 22.43 -19.10 7.21
C LEU A 113 23.80 -18.41 7.16
N GLU A 114 23.83 -17.09 6.92
CA GLU A 114 25.07 -16.31 6.89
C GLU A 114 25.72 -16.23 8.28
N ASN A 115 24.93 -16.02 9.34
CA ASN A 115 25.43 -16.00 10.71
C ASN A 115 26.00 -17.37 11.13
N LYS A 116 25.31 -18.46 10.77
CA LYS A 116 25.75 -19.83 11.07
C LYS A 116 26.98 -20.29 10.29
N GLY A 117 27.27 -19.64 9.16
CA GLY A 117 28.50 -19.85 8.39
C GLY A 117 29.70 -19.06 8.91
N LYS A 118 29.47 -18.01 9.70
CA LYS A 118 30.51 -17.17 10.29
C LYS A 118 31.04 -17.72 11.63
N ASP A 119 30.25 -18.55 12.29
CA ASP A 119 30.57 -19.19 13.57
C ASP A 119 31.28 -20.57 13.43
N ARG A 120 31.72 -20.95 12.22
CA ARG A 120 32.47 -22.18 11.93
C ARG A 120 33.80 -21.86 11.29
#